data_AF-M4H5D2-F1
#
_entry.id   AF-M4H5D2-F1
#
_cell.length_a   1.000
_cell.length_b   1.000
_cell.length_c   1.000
_cell.angle_alpha   90.00
_cell.angle_beta   90.00
_cell.angle_gamma   90.00
#
_symmetry.space_group_name_H-M   'P 1'
#
loop_
_entity.id
_entity.type
_entity.pdbx_description
1 polymer ?
#
loop_
_entity_poly.entity_id
_entity_poly.type
_entity_poly.pdbx_seq_one_letter_code
_entity_poly.pdbx_strand_id
1 'polypeptide(L)'
;PSPGALDVTIMYKGRTVLQKVVGHPSCMFLYGPPDPAVRATDPQQVAFPSPAELPDQKQLRYTEELLRHVAPGLQLELRGPQLWARRMGKCKVYWEVGGPPGSASPSTPACLLPRNCDTPIFDFRVFFR
;
A
#
# COMPACT_ATOMS: atom_id res chain seq x y z
N PRO A 1 -21.53 -7.57 0.52
CA PRO A 1 -20.14 -7.08 0.40
C PRO A 1 -20.13 -5.62 -0.05
N SER A 2 -19.83 -4.68 0.85
CA SER A 2 -19.68 -3.27 0.48
C SER A 2 -18.50 -3.14 -0.50
N PRO A 3 -18.71 -2.66 -1.73
CA PRO A 3 -17.69 -2.70 -2.78
C PRO A 3 -16.49 -1.77 -2.57
N GLY A 4 -16.32 -1.14 -1.40
CA GLY A 4 -15.31 -0.08 -1.19
C GLY A 4 -14.37 -0.28 -0.01
N ALA A 5 -14.36 -1.45 0.64
CA ALA A 5 -13.47 -1.71 1.78
C ALA A 5 -12.22 -2.49 1.33
N LEU A 6 -11.04 -2.05 1.76
CA LEU A 6 -9.77 -2.73 1.53
C LEU A 6 -9.18 -3.20 2.86
N ASP A 7 -8.91 -4.50 2.95
CA ASP A 7 -8.12 -5.06 4.04
C ASP A 7 -6.63 -4.85 3.77
N VAL A 8 -5.99 -4.07 4.65
CA VAL A 8 -4.59 -3.67 4.52
C VAL A 8 -3.76 -4.38 5.57
N THR A 9 -2.71 -5.07 5.12
CA THR A 9 -1.68 -5.65 6.00
C THR A 9 -0.31 -5.09 5.60
N ILE A 10 0.45 -4.58 6.57
CA ILE A 10 1.82 -4.11 6.36
C ILE A 10 2.76 -5.05 7.11
N MET A 11 3.82 -5.48 6.44
CA MET A 11 4.80 -6.41 6.99
C MET A 11 6.22 -5.86 6.83
N TYR A 12 7.03 -6.00 7.87
CA TYR A 12 8.48 -5.78 7.81
C TYR A 12 9.19 -7.12 7.99
N LYS A 13 9.95 -7.52 6.97
CA LYS A 13 10.71 -8.77 6.93
C LYS A 13 9.88 -10.01 7.34
N GLY A 14 8.64 -10.08 6.87
CA GLY A 14 7.73 -11.19 7.16
C GLY A 14 6.92 -11.06 8.45
N ARG A 15 7.11 -10.00 9.25
CA ARG A 15 6.34 -9.76 10.48
C ARG A 15 5.28 -8.70 10.23
N THR A 16 4.03 -9.02 10.54
CA THR A 16 2.93 -8.06 10.50
C THR A 16 3.13 -6.95 11.53
N VAL A 17 3.09 -5.71 11.09
CA VAL A 17 3.21 -4.51 11.94
C VAL A 17 1.94 -3.65 11.92
N LEU A 18 1.06 -3.86 10.95
CA LEU A 18 -0.25 -3.22 10.89
C LEU A 18 -1.25 -4.16 10.19
N GLN A 19 -2.46 -4.22 10.74
CA GLN A 19 -3.65 -4.72 10.07
C GLN A 19 -4.78 -3.70 10.25
N LYS A 20 -5.42 -3.31 9.15
CA LYS A 20 -6.47 -2.29 9.18
C LYS A 20 -7.44 -2.47 8.02
N VAL A 21 -8.73 -2.25 8.28
CA VAL A 21 -9.74 -2.12 7.23
C VAL A 21 -9.85 -0.66 6.83
N VAL A 22 -9.74 -0.37 5.53
CA VAL A 22 -9.95 0.96 4.95
C VAL A 22 -11.31 0.97 4.29
N GLY A 23 -12.28 1.66 4.89
CA GLY A 23 -13.66 1.74 4.39
C GLY A 23 -13.91 2.82 3.33
N HIS A 24 -12.85 3.40 2.78
CA HIS A 24 -12.91 4.48 1.80
C HIS A 24 -12.38 3.97 0.44
N PRO A 25 -13.01 4.34 -0.69
CA PRO A 25 -12.58 3.87 -2.01
C PRO A 25 -11.17 4.34 -2.39
N SER A 26 -10.64 5.38 -1.75
CA SER A 26 -9.25 5.79 -1.92
C SER A 26 -8.51 5.84 -0.58
N CYS A 27 -7.27 5.36 -0.57
CA CYS A 27 -6.38 5.48 0.58
C CYS A 27 -4.97 5.90 0.17
N MET A 28 -4.31 6.65 1.05
CA MET A 28 -2.95 7.14 0.86
C MET A 28 -2.04 6.58 1.93
N PHE A 29 -1.06 5.80 1.51
CA PHE A 29 0.01 5.29 2.35
C PHE A 29 1.13 6.31 2.45
N LEU A 30 1.51 6.66 3.67
CA LEU A 30 2.53 7.67 3.96
C LEU A 30 3.42 7.27 5.14
N TYR A 31 4.59 7.88 5.23
CA TYR A 31 5.48 7.73 6.37
C TYR A 31 5.62 9.06 7.09
N GLY A 32 5.16 9.11 8.34
CA GLY A 32 4.96 10.34 9.11
C GLY A 32 3.55 10.43 9.69
N PRO A 33 3.28 11.47 10.50
CA PRO A 33 1.95 11.67 11.07
C PRO A 33 0.93 11.94 9.95
N PRO A 34 -0.27 11.34 10.01
CA PRO A 34 -1.38 11.75 9.17
C PRO A 34 -1.66 13.24 9.32
N ASP A 35 -2.05 13.89 8.22
CA ASP A 35 -2.47 15.28 8.24
C ASP A 35 -3.84 15.39 8.94
N PRO A 36 -3.95 16.15 10.05
CA PRO A 36 -5.22 16.31 10.75
C PRO A 36 -6.25 17.11 9.95
N ALA A 37 -5.87 17.82 8.89
CA ALA A 37 -6.76 18.64 8.06
C ALA A 37 -7.42 17.87 6.89
N VAL A 38 -7.25 16.55 6.82
CA VAL A 38 -7.83 15.67 5.79
C VAL A 38 -9.36 15.73 5.86
N ARG A 39 -9.99 16.06 4.73
CA ARG A 39 -11.44 16.10 4.58
C ARG A 39 -11.99 14.70 4.36
N ALA A 40 -13.29 14.52 4.59
CA ALA A 40 -13.96 13.24 4.33
C ALA A 40 -13.92 12.80 2.85
N THR A 41 -13.68 13.73 1.93
CA THR A 41 -13.54 13.46 0.49
C THR A 41 -12.12 13.09 0.07
N ASP A 42 -11.14 13.33 0.94
CA ASP A 42 -9.74 13.06 0.65
C ASP A 42 -9.43 11.57 0.85
N PRO A 43 -8.36 11.04 0.22
CA PRO A 43 -7.95 9.66 0.44
C PRO A 43 -7.70 9.37 1.92
N GLN A 44 -8.27 8.27 2.42
CA GLN A 44 -8.05 7.85 3.80
C GLN A 44 -6.58 7.55 4.04
N GLN A 45 -5.98 8.24 5.00
CA GLN A 45 -4.56 8.10 5.28
C GLN A 45 -4.24 6.82 6.08
N VAL A 46 -3.19 6.13 5.66
CA VAL A 46 -2.64 4.92 6.28
C VAL A 46 -1.16 5.15 6.52
N ALA A 47 -0.78 5.40 7.77
CA ALA A 47 0.61 5.58 8.14
C ALA A 47 1.32 4.22 8.19
N PHE A 48 2.49 4.12 7.54
CA PHE A 48 3.43 3.04 7.80
C PHE A 48 3.92 3.13 9.26
N PRO A 49 3.84 2.05 10.05
CA PRO A 49 4.36 2.04 11.42
C PRO A 49 5.87 2.33 11.48
N SER A 50 6.34 2.88 12.60
CA SER A 50 7.77 3.01 12.83
C SER A 50 8.43 1.62 12.90
N PRO A 51 9.62 1.42 12.30
CA PRO A 51 10.37 0.17 12.42
C PRO A 51 11.08 0.01 13.78
N ALA A 52 10.85 0.90 14.76
CA ALA A 52 11.53 0.93 16.06
C ALA A 52 11.45 -0.40 16.84
N GLU A 53 10.39 -1.19 16.64
CA GLU A 53 10.19 -2.49 17.30
C GLU A 53 10.94 -3.65 16.61
N LEU A 54 11.65 -3.40 15.51
CA LEU A 54 12.47 -4.43 14.87
C LEU A 54 13.70 -4.73 15.74
N PRO A 55 13.96 -6.02 16.06
CA PRO A 55 15.06 -6.39 16.96
C PRO A 55 16.44 -6.21 16.32
N ASP A 56 16.52 -6.31 14.99
CA ASP A 56 17.77 -6.18 14.25
C ASP A 56 18.01 -4.71 13.87
N GLN A 57 19.02 -4.09 14.48
CA GLN A 57 19.33 -2.66 14.30
C GLN A 57 19.72 -2.30 12.86
N LYS A 58 20.30 -3.24 12.11
CA LYS A 58 20.66 -3.03 10.70
C LYS A 58 19.38 -2.96 9.86
N GLN A 59 18.48 -3.92 10.01
CA GLN A 59 17.16 -3.95 9.38
C GLN A 59 16.37 -2.70 9.72
N LEU A 60 16.31 -2.31 11.00
CA LEU A 60 15.64 -1.08 11.43
C LEU A 60 16.11 0.11 10.61
N ARG A 61 17.44 0.35 10.52
CA ARG A 61 18.00 1.47 9.75
C ARG A 61 17.65 1.42 8.27
N TYR A 62 17.70 0.24 7.64
CA TYR A 62 17.34 0.11 6.22
C TYR A 62 15.85 0.30 5.97
N THR A 63 14.98 -0.26 6.82
CA THR A 63 13.53 -0.07 6.72
C THR A 63 13.18 1.39 6.93
N GLU A 64 13.75 2.03 7.94
CA GLU A 64 13.59 3.47 8.21
C GLU A 64 13.97 4.32 6.98
N GLU A 65 15.13 4.05 6.39
CA GLU A 65 15.60 4.79 5.21
C GLU A 65 14.70 4.58 3.99
N LEU A 66 14.16 3.36 3.79
CA LEU A 66 13.19 3.08 2.74
C LEU A 66 11.90 3.87 2.95
N LEU A 67 11.37 3.86 4.17
CA LEU A 67 10.13 4.54 4.54
C LEU A 67 10.21 6.06 4.32
N ARG A 68 11.35 6.68 4.62
CA ARG A 68 11.60 8.11 4.34
C ARG A 68 11.48 8.47 2.86
N HIS A 69 11.71 7.51 1.96
CA HIS A 69 11.62 7.71 0.51
C HIS A 69 10.23 7.43 -0.08
N VAL A 70 9.25 7.03 0.75
CA VAL A 70 7.84 6.85 0.35
C VAL A 70 7.18 8.20 0.06
N ALA A 71 7.54 9.25 0.80
CA ALA A 71 6.98 10.60 0.63
C ALA A 71 7.12 11.09 -0.83
N PRO A 72 6.07 11.69 -1.43
CA PRO A 72 4.80 12.12 -0.80
C PRO A 72 3.81 11.01 -0.43
N GLY A 73 3.94 9.80 -0.99
CA GLY A 73 3.08 8.68 -0.65
C GLY A 73 2.97 7.61 -1.74
N LEU A 74 2.15 6.60 -1.45
CA LEU A 74 1.61 5.61 -2.37
C LEU A 74 0.09 5.62 -2.22
N GLN A 75 -0.64 5.91 -3.29
CA GLN A 75 -2.11 5.93 -3.25
C GLN A 75 -2.67 4.68 -3.90
N LEU A 76 -3.72 4.12 -3.30
CA LEU A 76 -4.62 3.16 -3.93
C LEU A 76 -6.00 3.79 -4.07
N GLU A 77 -6.67 3.49 -5.18
CA GLU A 77 -7.99 4.01 -5.45
C GLU A 77 -8.83 3.01 -6.25
N LEU A 78 -10.02 2.73 -5.77
CA LEU A 78 -11.02 1.97 -6.48
C LEU A 78 -11.83 2.91 -7.39
N ARG A 79 -11.68 2.75 -8.70
CA ARG A 79 -12.41 3.48 -9.74
C ARG A 79 -13.35 2.52 -10.47
N GLY A 80 -14.61 2.49 -10.03
CA GLY A 80 -15.56 1.47 -10.49
C GLY A 80 -15.08 0.07 -10.11
N PRO A 81 -14.93 -0.88 -11.06
CA PRO A 81 -14.43 -2.22 -10.77
C PRO A 81 -12.91 -2.34 -10.82
N GLN A 82 -12.16 -1.24 -11.00
CA GLN A 82 -10.71 -1.29 -11.16
C GLN A 82 -9.99 -0.69 -9.96
N LEU A 83 -8.95 -1.38 -9.50
CA LEU A 83 -8.02 -0.85 -8.53
C LEU A 83 -6.86 -0.16 -9.25
N TRP A 84 -6.62 1.09 -8.88
CA TRP A 84 -5.56 1.93 -9.40
C TRP A 84 -4.53 2.21 -8.31
N ALA A 85 -3.27 2.37 -8.72
CA ALA A 85 -2.18 2.75 -7.85
C ALA A 85 -1.39 3.92 -8.44
N ARG A 86 -0.90 4.79 -7.56
CA ARG A 86 0.00 5.90 -7.91
C ARG A 86 1.12 6.02 -6.90
N ARG A 87 2.35 5.86 -7.37
CA ARG A 87 3.58 6.05 -6.59
C ARG A 87 4.09 7.48 -6.75
N MET A 88 4.18 8.25 -5.68
CA MET A 88 4.65 9.65 -5.75
C MET A 88 6.10 9.82 -5.28
N GLY A 89 6.53 8.96 -4.36
CA GLY A 89 7.88 8.99 -3.78
C GLY A 89 8.99 8.49 -4.69
N LYS A 90 10.23 8.60 -4.18
CA LYS A 90 11.45 8.12 -4.87
C LYS A 90 11.65 6.62 -4.70
N CYS A 91 11.13 6.03 -3.60
CA CYS A 91 11.16 4.60 -3.37
C CYS A 91 10.53 3.87 -4.56
N LYS A 92 11.20 2.86 -5.14
CA LYS A 92 10.60 2.00 -6.17
C LYS A 92 9.57 1.10 -5.50
N VAL A 93 8.37 1.04 -6.07
CA VAL A 93 7.28 0.18 -5.58
C VAL A 93 6.95 -0.79 -6.69
N TYR A 94 6.99 -2.06 -6.36
CA TYR A 94 6.58 -3.14 -7.24
C TYR A 94 5.27 -3.71 -6.73
N TRP A 95 4.43 -4.19 -7.64
CA TRP A 95 3.15 -4.80 -7.33
C TRP A 95 2.97 -6.08 -8.13
N GLU A 96 2.18 -6.98 -7.58
CA GLU A 96 1.76 -8.22 -8.24
C GLU A 96 0.41 -8.64 -7.66
N VAL A 97 -0.30 -9.49 -8.40
CA VAL A 97 -1.43 -10.23 -7.87
C VAL A 97 -0.89 -11.55 -7.34
N GLY A 98 -1.05 -11.79 -6.06
CA GLY A 98 -0.54 -12.97 -5.37
C GLY A 98 -1.62 -13.74 -4.61
N GLY A 99 -1.27 -14.93 -4.16
CA GLY A 99 -2.05 -15.63 -3.14
C GLY A 99 -2.01 -14.90 -1.79
N PRO A 100 -2.61 -15.49 -0.74
CA PRO A 100 -2.59 -14.89 0.60
C PRO A 100 -1.18 -14.51 1.06
N PRO A 101 -1.03 -13.48 1.91
CA PRO A 101 0.27 -13.05 2.43
C PRO A 101 1.07 -14.24 2.98
N GLY A 102 2.26 -14.48 2.43
CA GLY A 102 3.13 -15.62 2.79
C GLY A 102 3.10 -16.81 1.83
N SER A 103 2.28 -16.78 0.78
CA SER A 103 2.39 -17.75 -0.33
C SER A 103 3.70 -17.56 -1.09
N ALA A 104 4.45 -18.65 -1.30
CA ALA A 104 5.74 -18.64 -2.02
C ALA A 104 5.61 -18.59 -3.55
N SER A 105 4.38 -18.50 -4.09
CA SER A 105 4.13 -18.52 -5.53
C SER A 105 3.24 -17.34 -5.93
N PRO A 106 3.80 -16.31 -6.58
CA PRO A 106 3.01 -15.24 -7.14
C PRO A 106 2.26 -15.74 -8.38
N SER A 107 1.04 -15.25 -8.60
CA SER A 107 0.26 -15.60 -9.80
C SER A 107 0.72 -14.81 -11.04
N THR A 108 1.42 -13.69 -10.82
CA THR A 108 1.94 -12.79 -11.86
C THR A 108 3.33 -12.28 -11.48
N PRO A 109 4.22 -12.01 -12.46
CA PRO A 109 5.50 -11.37 -12.15
C PRO A 109 5.30 -9.95 -11.60
N ALA A 110 6.20 -9.52 -10.70
CA ALA A 110 6.16 -8.19 -10.12
C ALA A 110 6.39 -7.09 -11.18
N CYS A 111 5.48 -6.11 -11.21
CA CYS A 111 5.53 -4.95 -12.11
C CYS A 111 5.94 -3.70 -11.35
N LEU A 112 6.86 -2.89 -11.90
CA LEU A 112 7.24 -1.60 -11.33
C LEU A 112 6.12 -0.57 -11.54
N LEU A 113 5.71 0.13 -10.48
CA LEU A 113 4.85 1.31 -10.61
C LEU A 113 5.67 2.50 -11.16
N PRO A 114 5.28 3.09 -12.30
CA PRO A 114 5.87 4.34 -12.76
C PRO A 114 5.63 5.45 -11.72
N ARG A 115 6.59 6.37 -11.58
CA ARG A 115 6.45 7.47 -10.62
C ARG A 115 5.50 8.51 -11.21
N ASN A 116 4.57 8.99 -10.38
CA ASN A 116 3.57 10.02 -10.71
C ASN A 116 2.61 9.64 -11.85
N CYS A 117 2.41 8.35 -12.12
CA CYS A 117 1.43 7.87 -13.10
C CYS A 117 0.36 7.04 -12.39
N ASP A 118 -0.91 7.35 -12.66
CA ASP A 118 -2.03 6.49 -12.30
C ASP A 118 -1.95 5.22 -13.14
N THR A 119 -1.84 4.08 -12.47
CA THR A 119 -1.65 2.76 -13.11
C THR A 119 -2.77 1.83 -12.65
N PRO A 120 -3.56 1.23 -13.56
CA PRO A 120 -4.50 0.18 -13.18
C PRO A 120 -3.70 -1.06 -12.78
N ILE A 121 -3.95 -1.60 -11.59
CA ILE A 121 -3.25 -2.76 -11.05
C ILE A 121 -4.14 -3.99 -10.90
N PHE A 122 -5.47 -3.82 -10.86
CA PHE A 122 -6.38 -4.96 -10.81
C PHE A 122 -7.76 -4.61 -11.36
N ASP A 123 -8.44 -5.60 -11.95
CA ASP A 123 -9.82 -5.46 -12.44
C ASP A 123 -10.71 -6.54 -11.81
N PHE A 124 -11.61 -6.13 -10.93
CA PHE A 124 -12.49 -7.05 -10.20
C PHE A 124 -13.52 -7.74 -11.09
N ARG A 125 -13.72 -7.31 -12.35
CA ARG A 125 -14.63 -7.99 -13.29
C ARG A 125 -14.22 -9.43 -13.57
N VAL A 126 -12.95 -9.79 -13.36
CA VAL A 126 -12.47 -11.17 -13.52
C VAL A 126 -13.20 -12.18 -12.64
N PHE A 127 -13.77 -11.76 -11.51
CA PHE A 127 -14.52 -12.63 -10.59
C PHE A 127 -15.98 -12.83 -10.97
N PHE A 128 -16.52 -12.02 -11.89
CA PHE A 128 -17.92 -12.03 -12.29
C PHE A 128 -18.10 -12.58 -13.72
N ARG A 129 -17.10 -13.30 -14.22
CA ARG A 129 -17.09 -13.93 -15.54
C ARG A 129 -17.47 -15.40 -15.47
#